data_AF-A0A3D5CBS6-F1
#
_entry.id   AF-A0A3D5CBS6-F1
#
_cell.length_a   1.000
_cell.length_b   1.000
_cell.length_c   1.000
_cell.angle_alpha   90.00
_cell.angle_beta   90.00
_cell.angle_gamma   90.00
#
_symmetry.space_group_name_H-M   'P 1'
#
loop_
_entity.id
_entity.type
_entity.pdbx_description
1 polymer ?
#
loop_
_entity_poly.entity_id
_entity_poly.type
_entity_poly.pdbx_seq_one_letter_code
_entity_poly.pdbx_strand_id
1 'polypeptide(L)'
;MRYIESERRFVWSASDLKAAAECEFAWVRAIDAKLGRIDPVEDPVDLTLERAGRLGGVHERRTLEAYRERFGGAVVEIPETASSDAEALARAVALTNEALLSDDAVVIYQA
;
A
#
# COMPACT_ATOMS: atom_id res chain seq x y z
N MET A 1 -1.36 2.12 10.81
CA MET A 1 -0.54 1.25 11.66
C MET A 1 -0.75 -0.17 11.27
N ARG A 2 0.26 -1.02 11.35
CA ARG A 2 0.10 -2.45 11.11
C ARG A 2 0.56 -3.24 12.33
N TYR A 3 -0.17 -4.29 12.64
CA TYR A 3 0.21 -5.28 13.63
C TYR A 3 0.51 -6.59 12.89
N ILE A 4 1.72 -7.09 13.05
CA ILE A 4 2.14 -8.41 12.53
C ILE A 4 1.99 -9.37 13.69
N GLU A 5 0.88 -10.11 13.72
CA GLU A 5 0.49 -10.94 14.86
C GLU A 5 1.50 -12.04 15.17
N SER A 6 2.01 -12.72 14.14
CA SER A 6 3.04 -13.77 14.25
C SER A 6 4.32 -13.29 14.93
N GLU A 7 4.66 -12.01 14.77
CA GLU A 7 5.87 -11.39 15.34
C GLU A 7 5.59 -10.54 16.59
N ARG A 8 4.31 -10.33 16.95
CA ARG A 8 3.87 -9.35 17.95
C ARG A 8 4.49 -7.96 17.73
N ARG A 9 4.61 -7.54 16.47
CA ARG A 9 5.32 -6.33 16.07
C ARG A 9 4.36 -5.29 15.51
N PHE A 10 4.53 -4.03 15.93
CA PHE A 10 3.88 -2.88 15.30
C PHE A 10 4.79 -2.22 14.28
N VAL A 11 4.27 -1.99 13.08
CA VAL A 11 4.92 -1.20 12.04
C VAL A 11 4.19 0.13 11.92
N TRP A 12 4.97 1.20 12.01
CA TRP A 12 4.48 2.57 11.98
C TRP A 12 4.68 3.18 10.58
N SER A 13 3.68 3.90 10.11
CA SER A 13 3.80 4.81 8.97
C SER A 13 3.97 6.26 9.43
N ALA A 14 4.28 7.15 8.48
CA ALA A 14 4.27 8.59 8.75
C ALA A 14 2.89 9.07 9.25
N SER A 15 1.80 8.52 8.70
CA SER A 15 0.43 8.83 9.13
C SER A 15 0.16 8.39 10.58
N ASP A 16 0.76 7.28 11.02
CA ASP A 16 0.63 6.82 12.41
C ASP A 16 1.34 7.74 13.38
N LEU A 17 2.55 8.20 13.01
CA LEU A 17 3.29 9.16 13.80
C LEU A 17 2.52 10.48 13.93
N LYS A 18 1.91 10.94 12.84
CA LYS A 18 1.04 12.13 12.82
C LYS A 18 -0.18 11.94 13.70
N ALA A 19 -0.89 10.80 13.61
CA ALA A 19 -2.05 10.51 14.45
C ALA A 19 -1.69 10.46 15.94
N ALA A 20 -0.56 9.84 16.29
CA ALA A 20 -0.07 9.81 17.67
C ALA A 20 0.32 11.20 18.19
N ALA A 21 0.86 12.07 17.34
CA ALA A 21 1.20 13.45 17.70
C ALA A 21 -0.04 14.36 17.86
N GLU A 22 -1.14 14.07 17.16
CA GLU A 22 -2.40 14.79 17.30
C GLU A 22 -3.15 14.40 18.59
N CYS A 23 -3.18 13.11 18.91
CA CYS A 23 -3.73 12.59 20.16
C CYS A 23 -3.20 11.19 20.45
N GLU A 24 -2.29 11.07 21.41
CA GLU A 24 -1.66 9.82 21.80
C GLU A 24 -2.69 8.78 22.30
N PHE A 25 -3.73 9.24 22.99
CA PHE A 25 -4.80 8.36 23.50
C PHE A 25 -5.69 7.82 22.39
N ALA A 26 -6.00 8.63 21.37
CA ALA A 26 -6.77 8.17 20.22
C ALA A 26 -5.99 7.08 19.46
N TRP A 27 -4.67 7.27 19.32
CA TRP A 27 -3.79 6.29 18.71
C TRP A 27 -3.69 4.98 19.53
N VAL A 28 -3.57 5.05 20.86
CA VAL A 28 -3.59 3.85 21.72
C VAL A 28 -4.94 3.12 21.63
N ARG A 29 -6.07 3.84 21.57
CA ARG A 29 -7.38 3.19 21.35
C ARG A 29 -7.45 2.49 19.99
N ALA A 30 -6.89 3.07 18.93
CA ALA A 30 -6.82 2.40 17.64
C ALA A 30 -6.00 1.08 17.72
N ILE A 31 -4.95 1.04 18.56
CA ILE A 31 -4.23 -0.21 18.86
C ILE A 31 -5.14 -1.22 19.55
N ASP A 32 -5.83 -0.82 20.61
CA ASP A 32 -6.69 -1.73 21.38
C ASP A 32 -7.79 -2.33 20.51
N ALA A 33 -8.38 -1.54 19.62
CA ALA A 33 -9.33 -2.04 18.62
C ALA A 33 -8.69 -3.05 17.67
N LYS A 34 -7.48 -2.77 17.18
CA LYS A 34 -6.75 -3.66 16.27
C LYS A 34 -6.32 -4.98 16.92
N LEU A 35 -6.16 -4.99 18.25
CA LEU A 35 -5.90 -6.19 19.05
C LEU A 35 -7.19 -6.89 19.52
N GLY A 36 -8.38 -6.40 19.15
CA GLY A 36 -9.66 -6.97 19.53
C GLY A 36 -10.03 -6.77 21.00
N ARG A 37 -9.44 -5.80 21.69
CA ARG A 37 -9.72 -5.50 23.11
C ARG A 37 -10.96 -4.64 23.30
N ILE A 38 -11.29 -3.86 22.28
CA ILE A 38 -12.45 -2.97 22.22
C ILE A 38 -13.02 -3.01 20.81
N ASP A 39 -14.25 -2.57 20.64
CA ASP A 39 -14.81 -2.35 19.32
C ASP A 39 -14.08 -1.21 18.59
N PRO A 40 -13.84 -1.35 17.27
CA PRO A 40 -13.32 -0.27 16.47
C PRO A 40 -14.31 0.90 16.41
N VAL A 41 -13.79 2.11 16.33
CA VAL A 41 -14.61 3.28 16.03
C VAL A 41 -15.01 3.19 14.56
N GLU A 42 -16.32 3.22 14.28
CA GLU A 42 -16.82 3.28 12.91
C GLU A 42 -16.58 4.67 12.33
N ASP A 43 -15.67 4.75 11.36
CA ASP A 43 -15.48 5.96 10.57
C ASP A 43 -16.65 6.12 9.58
N PRO A 44 -17.19 7.34 9.42
CA PRO A 44 -18.22 7.59 8.44
C PRO A 44 -17.68 7.32 7.03
N VAL A 45 -18.52 6.71 6.19
CA VAL A 45 -18.18 6.47 4.78
C VAL A 45 -17.93 7.81 4.08
N ASP A 46 -16.72 8.00 3.57
CA ASP A 46 -16.36 9.13 2.72
C ASP A 46 -16.54 8.77 1.24
N LEU A 47 -17.72 9.09 0.71
CA LEU A 47 -18.05 8.85 -0.70
C LEU A 47 -17.16 9.63 -1.67
N THR A 48 -16.58 10.75 -1.25
CA THR A 48 -15.65 11.53 -2.07
C THR A 48 -14.33 10.79 -2.19
N LEU A 49 -13.81 10.28 -1.07
CA LEU A 49 -12.59 9.49 -1.03
C LEU A 49 -12.72 8.20 -1.85
N GLU A 50 -13.83 7.47 -1.69
CA GLU A 50 -14.10 6.25 -2.48
C GLU A 50 -14.12 6.55 -3.98
N ARG A 51 -14.83 7.62 -4.38
CA ARG A 51 -14.88 8.04 -5.77
C ARG A 51 -13.51 8.44 -6.30
N ALA A 52 -12.72 9.16 -5.51
CA ALA A 52 -11.36 9.57 -5.88
C ALA A 52 -10.46 8.35 -6.09
N GLY A 53 -10.51 7.35 -5.20
CA GLY A 53 -9.75 6.10 -5.33
C GLY A 53 -10.09 5.34 -6.61
N ARG A 54 -11.40 5.22 -6.94
CA ARG A 54 -11.83 4.60 -8.20
C ARG A 54 -11.34 5.36 -9.44
N LEU A 55 -11.37 6.68 -9.42
CA LEU A 55 -10.86 7.50 -10.52
C LEU A 55 -9.34 7.41 -10.66
N GLY A 56 -8.62 7.32 -9.54
CA GLY A 56 -7.18 7.03 -9.49
C GLY A 56 -6.85 5.74 -10.22
N GLY A 57 -7.49 4.62 -9.87
CA GLY A 57 -7.25 3.34 -10.54
C GLY A 57 -7.59 3.34 -12.05
N VAL A 58 -8.57 4.14 -12.49
CA VAL A 58 -8.83 4.34 -13.93
C VAL A 58 -7.67 5.10 -14.60
N HIS A 59 -7.15 6.14 -13.95
CA HIS A 59 -6.02 6.91 -14.45
C HIS A 59 -4.74 6.07 -14.52
N GLU A 60 -4.47 5.27 -13.50
CA GLU A 60 -3.33 4.36 -13.42
C GLU A 60 -3.35 3.33 -14.56
N ARG A 61 -4.50 2.68 -14.83
CA ARG A 61 -4.65 1.75 -15.97
C ARG A 61 -4.42 2.42 -17.32
N ARG A 62 -4.97 3.62 -17.54
CA ARG A 62 -4.72 4.40 -18.79
C ARG A 62 -3.24 4.75 -18.94
N THR A 63 -2.57 5.03 -17.84
CA THR A 63 -1.14 5.36 -17.82
C THR A 63 -0.31 4.13 -18.16
N LEU A 64 -0.64 2.96 -17.61
CA LEU A 64 -0.02 1.69 -17.95
C LEU A 64 -0.20 1.34 -19.44
N GLU A 65 -1.42 1.49 -19.98
CA GLU A 65 -1.69 1.31 -21.42
C GLU A 65 -0.80 2.21 -22.28
N ALA A 66 -0.70 3.50 -21.95
CA ALA A 66 0.18 4.43 -22.65
C ALA A 66 1.67 4.05 -22.55
N TYR A 67 2.12 3.50 -21.43
CA TYR A 67 3.48 2.99 -21.28
C TYR A 67 3.72 1.74 -22.12
N ARG A 68 2.78 0.80 -22.15
CA ARG A 68 2.86 -0.41 -22.99
C ARG A 68 2.91 -0.05 -24.47
N GLU A 69 2.11 0.91 -24.92
CA GLU A 69 2.14 1.41 -26.30
C GLU A 69 3.48 2.06 -26.66
N ARG A 70 4.06 2.83 -25.73
CA ARG A 70 5.29 3.59 -25.98
C ARG A 70 6.58 2.76 -25.85
N PHE A 71 6.62 1.85 -24.87
CA PHE A 71 7.84 1.17 -24.46
C PHE A 71 7.79 -0.35 -24.67
N GLY A 72 6.62 -0.91 -24.99
CA GLY A 72 6.46 -2.33 -25.31
C GLY A 72 6.98 -3.23 -24.19
N GLY A 73 7.88 -4.15 -24.54
CA GLY A 73 8.48 -5.12 -23.62
C GLY A 73 9.40 -4.52 -22.54
N ALA A 74 9.71 -3.22 -22.61
CA ALA A 74 10.49 -2.53 -21.59
C ALA A 74 9.66 -2.06 -20.37
N VAL A 75 8.36 -2.41 -20.33
CA VAL A 75 7.50 -2.20 -19.16
C VAL A 75 7.50 -3.47 -18.32
N VAL A 76 8.05 -3.38 -17.11
CA VAL A 76 8.02 -4.46 -16.13
C VAL A 76 6.87 -4.23 -15.16
N GLU A 77 5.95 -5.19 -15.12
CA GLU A 77 4.79 -5.13 -14.24
C GLU A 77 4.97 -6.07 -13.04
N ILE A 78 4.79 -5.52 -11.85
CA ILE A 78 4.90 -6.23 -10.58
C ILE A 78 3.51 -6.35 -9.97
N PRO A 79 3.07 -7.55 -9.56
CA PRO A 79 1.74 -7.73 -8.99
C PRO A 79 1.51 -6.86 -7.74
N GLU A 80 0.34 -6.23 -7.67
CA GLU A 80 -0.13 -5.51 -6.51
C GLU A 80 -0.13 -6.46 -5.31
N THR A 81 0.45 -5.97 -4.23
CA THR A 81 0.64 -6.74 -3.03
C THR A 81 0.11 -5.99 -1.83
N ALA A 82 -0.77 -6.64 -1.06
CA ALA A 82 -1.17 -6.12 0.23
C ALA A 82 0.05 -6.11 1.15
N SER A 83 0.37 -4.94 1.71
CA SER A 83 1.49 -4.86 2.66
C SER A 83 1.34 -5.89 3.78
N SER A 84 0.12 -6.20 4.23
CA SER A 84 -0.23 -7.20 5.25
C SER A 84 0.29 -8.63 4.99
N ASP A 85 0.61 -8.97 3.74
CA ASP A 85 1.24 -10.23 3.36
C ASP A 85 2.76 -10.04 3.28
N ALA A 86 3.48 -10.53 4.30
CA ALA A 86 4.93 -10.34 4.40
C ALA A 86 5.69 -11.08 3.30
N GLU A 87 5.23 -12.27 2.91
CA GLU A 87 5.90 -13.07 1.89
C GLU A 87 5.68 -12.47 0.50
N ALA A 88 4.44 -12.09 0.18
CA ALA A 88 4.16 -11.41 -1.06
C ALA A 88 4.93 -10.09 -1.15
N LEU A 89 5.02 -9.32 -0.06
CA LEU A 89 5.75 -8.06 -0.06
C LEU A 89 7.25 -8.26 -0.29
N ALA A 90 7.84 -9.30 0.32
CA ALA A 90 9.23 -9.67 0.08
C ALA A 90 9.47 -10.07 -1.40
N ARG A 91 8.53 -10.80 -2.01
CA ARG A 91 8.57 -11.13 -3.44
C ARG A 91 8.49 -9.89 -4.32
N ALA A 92 7.56 -8.96 -4.03
CA ALA A 92 7.45 -7.70 -4.77
C ALA A 92 8.74 -6.88 -4.69
N VAL A 93 9.37 -6.79 -3.52
CA VAL A 93 10.67 -6.12 -3.36
C VAL A 93 11.76 -6.79 -4.21
N ALA A 94 11.83 -8.12 -4.23
CA ALA A 94 12.81 -8.83 -5.05
C ALA A 94 12.62 -8.54 -6.55
N LEU A 95 11.37 -8.60 -7.04
CA LEU A 95 11.02 -8.28 -8.43
C LEU A 95 11.34 -6.84 -8.79
N THR A 96 11.08 -5.88 -7.88
CA THR A 96 11.43 -4.47 -8.09
C THR A 96 12.94 -4.30 -8.22
N ASN A 97 13.73 -4.95 -7.38
CA ASN A 97 15.19 -4.88 -7.45
C ASN A 97 15.73 -5.51 -8.74
N GLU A 98 15.19 -6.65 -9.16
CA GLU A 98 15.55 -7.29 -10.43
C GLU A 98 15.24 -6.36 -11.62
N ALA A 99 14.06 -5.75 -11.63
CA ALA A 99 13.67 -4.82 -12.67
C ALA A 99 14.57 -3.56 -12.70
N LEU A 100 14.93 -3.01 -11.54
CA LEU A 100 15.83 -1.84 -11.43
C LEU A 100 17.26 -2.13 -11.89
N LEU A 101 17.70 -3.39 -11.81
CA LEU A 101 19.04 -3.82 -12.23
C LEU A 101 19.08 -4.28 -13.70
N SER A 102 17.93 -4.41 -14.35
CA SER A 102 17.84 -4.78 -15.76
C SER A 102 18.14 -3.60 -16.68
N ASP A 103 18.99 -3.82 -17.69
CA ASP A 103 19.27 -2.83 -18.74
C ASP A 103 18.07 -2.63 -19.69
N ASP A 104 17.12 -3.58 -19.70
CA ASP A 104 15.97 -3.58 -20.62
C ASP A 104 14.72 -2.89 -20.04
N ALA A 105 14.69 -2.64 -18.72
CA ALA A 105 13.54 -2.04 -18.05
C ALA A 105 13.58 -0.50 -18.15
N VAL A 106 12.54 0.09 -18.76
CA VAL A 106 12.36 1.55 -18.84
C VAL A 106 11.29 2.03 -17.88
N VAL A 107 10.26 1.21 -17.64
CA VAL A 107 9.17 1.51 -16.70
C VAL A 107 8.99 0.32 -15.77
N ILE A 108 8.90 0.60 -14.47
CA ILE A 108 8.47 -0.37 -13.46
C ILE A 108 7.10 0.11 -12.97
N TYR A 109 6.11 -0.75 -13.09
CA TYR A 109 4.73 -0.45 -12.72
C TYR A 109 4.21 -1.52 -11.77
N GLN A 110 3.52 -1.12 -10.70
CA GLN A 110 2.86 -2.06 -9.81
C GLN A 110 1.38 -2.16 -10.21
N ALA A 111 0.94 -3.36 -10.62
CA ALA A 111 -0.34 -3.63 -11.26
C ALA A 111 -1.26 -4.53 -10.44
#